data_AF-A0A7S4P3L3-F1
#
_entry.id   AF-A0A7S4P3L3-F1
#
_cell.length_a   1.000
_cell.length_b   1.000
_cell.length_c   1.000
_cell.angle_alpha   90.00
_cell.angle_beta   90.00
_cell.angle_gamma   90.00
#
_symmetry.space_group_name_H-M   'P 1'
#
loop_
_entity.id
_entity.type
_entity.pdbx_description
1 polymer ?
#
loop_
_entity_poly.entity_id
_entity_poly.type
_entity_poly.pdbx_seq_one_letter_code
_entity_poly.pdbx_strand_id
1 'polypeptide(L)'
;EGLNFKPVLKEIHLFLASYGPSFYSEHSELPSKPLQTVKTLLLELVKARGRGILSLLTLVPSHPPPLILSYINNMLKNLPLKEGGEKKEEKEEKKEEKKEEKKEEKKNEKTIAAEATSAPASTTAAASTPAAPSTPTFTPELVAILKQIGQKETTSAGLKALWKYKKDNDIDDLSPYLERLSENFRNYILRKLKALEDREKEREEKERKKKEKK
;
A
#
# COMPACT_ATOMS: atom_id res chain seq x y z
N GLU A 1 25.51 -36.00 2.71
CA GLU A 1 24.95 -35.33 1.51
C GLU A 1 24.69 -33.84 1.78
N GLY A 2 24.33 -33.06 0.75
CA GLY A 2 23.95 -31.65 0.92
C GLY A 2 22.52 -31.48 1.45
N LEU A 3 22.32 -30.55 2.38
CA LEU A 3 21.00 -30.28 2.98
C LEU A 3 19.99 -29.83 1.90
N ASN A 4 18.89 -30.58 1.75
CA ASN A 4 17.87 -30.25 0.74
C ASN A 4 16.91 -29.19 1.28
N PHE A 5 17.15 -27.92 0.94
CA PHE A 5 16.34 -26.80 1.42
C PHE A 5 14.94 -26.70 0.77
N LYS A 6 14.66 -27.44 -0.32
CA LYS A 6 13.37 -27.34 -1.02
C LYS A 6 12.15 -27.74 -0.17
N PRO A 7 12.12 -28.89 0.54
CA PRO A 7 11.01 -29.21 1.46
C PRO A 7 10.87 -28.18 2.58
N VAL A 8 11.98 -27.73 3.18
CA VAL A 8 11.95 -26.70 4.25
C VAL A 8 11.32 -25.40 3.77
N LEU A 9 11.66 -24.94 2.55
CA LEU A 9 11.04 -23.76 1.94
C LEU A 9 9.55 -23.96 1.65
N LYS A 10 9.12 -25.18 1.30
CA LYS A 10 7.70 -25.53 1.13
C LYS A 10 6.95 -25.47 2.47
N GLU A 11 7.53 -26.00 3.55
CA GLU A 11 6.93 -25.94 4.89
C GLU A 11 6.84 -24.50 5.42
N ILE A 12 7.89 -23.69 5.24
CA ILE A 12 7.86 -22.26 5.56
C ILE A 12 6.76 -21.54 4.76
N HIS A 13 6.59 -21.86 3.48
CA HIS A 13 5.50 -21.31 2.67
C HIS A 13 4.12 -21.69 3.22
N LEU A 14 3.89 -22.97 3.53
CA LEU A 14 2.63 -23.45 4.09
C LEU A 14 2.33 -22.81 5.45
N PHE A 15 3.34 -22.68 6.32
CA PHE A 15 3.20 -21.96 7.58
C PHE A 15 2.81 -20.49 7.35
N LEU A 16 3.48 -19.79 6.44
CA LEU A 16 3.19 -18.38 6.14
C LEU A 16 1.83 -18.17 5.46
N ALA A 17 1.29 -19.20 4.79
CA ALA A 17 -0.05 -19.17 4.21
C ALA A 17 -1.15 -19.30 5.30
N SER A 18 -1.00 -20.23 6.25
CA SER A 18 -1.98 -20.45 7.33
C SER A 18 -1.83 -19.48 8.51
N TYR A 19 -0.60 -19.17 8.90
CA TYR A 19 -0.24 -18.38 10.08
C TYR A 19 0.60 -17.16 9.68
N GLY A 20 0.20 -16.51 8.58
CA GLY A 20 0.81 -15.27 8.09
C GLY A 20 0.56 -14.05 8.99
N PRO A 21 1.07 -12.87 8.61
CA PRO A 21 0.89 -11.63 9.37
C PRO A 21 -0.58 -11.28 9.65
N SER A 22 -1.49 -11.58 8.71
CA SER A 22 -2.92 -11.34 8.86
C SER A 22 -3.52 -12.11 10.03
N PHE A 23 -3.18 -13.41 10.16
CA PHE A 23 -3.64 -14.27 11.26
C PHE A 23 -3.30 -13.68 12.63
N TYR A 24 -2.04 -13.23 12.82
CA TYR A 24 -1.60 -12.60 14.08
C TYR A 24 -2.07 -11.14 14.25
N SER A 25 -2.54 -10.48 13.19
CA SER A 25 -3.15 -9.15 13.29
C SER A 25 -4.61 -9.25 13.76
N GLU A 26 -5.30 -10.31 13.35
CA GLU A 26 -6.65 -10.67 13.81
C GLU A 26 -6.64 -11.29 15.21
N HIS A 27 -5.61 -12.06 15.55
CA HIS A 27 -5.41 -12.70 16.85
C HIS A 27 -4.26 -12.03 17.63
N SER A 28 -4.41 -10.74 17.95
CA SER A 28 -3.37 -9.94 18.63
C SER A 28 -2.99 -10.44 20.03
N GLU A 29 -3.83 -11.26 20.65
CA GLU A 29 -3.55 -11.95 21.93
C GLU A 29 -2.55 -13.12 21.79
N LEU A 30 -2.39 -13.67 20.58
CA LEU A 30 -1.44 -14.77 20.36
C LEU A 30 0.00 -14.26 20.26
N PRO A 31 0.96 -14.89 20.95
CA PRO A 31 2.35 -14.48 20.89
C PRO A 31 2.91 -14.69 19.48
N SER A 32 3.43 -13.63 18.86
CA SER A 32 4.03 -13.64 17.51
C SER A 32 5.33 -14.47 17.39
N LYS A 33 5.73 -15.17 18.46
CA LYS A 33 6.95 -16.00 18.55
C LYS A 33 7.07 -17.03 17.42
N PRO A 34 6.05 -17.83 17.04
CA PRO A 34 6.20 -18.82 15.97
C PRO A 34 6.47 -18.17 14.61
N LEU A 35 5.76 -17.09 14.28
CA LEU A 35 6.01 -16.30 13.06
C LEU A 35 7.40 -15.64 13.08
N GLN A 36 7.88 -15.20 14.24
CA GLN A 36 9.24 -14.67 14.39
C GLN A 36 10.30 -15.76 14.16
N THR A 37 10.13 -16.94 14.75
CA THR A 37 11.02 -18.10 14.53
C THR A 37 11.09 -18.48 13.05
N VAL A 38 9.93 -18.57 12.36
CA VAL A 38 9.89 -18.90 10.93
C VAL A 38 10.56 -17.82 10.06
N LYS A 39 10.42 -16.53 10.42
CA LYS A 39 11.16 -15.44 9.75
C LYS A 39 12.67 -15.52 9.99
N THR A 40 13.11 -15.90 11.19
CA THR A 40 14.54 -16.09 11.52
C THR A 40 15.13 -17.27 10.75
N LEU A 41 14.45 -18.42 10.74
CA LEU A 41 14.86 -19.59 9.94
C LEU A 41 14.97 -19.24 8.45
N LEU A 42 13.97 -18.53 7.90
CA LEU A 42 14.02 -18.07 6.52
C LEU A 42 15.21 -17.14 6.26
N LEU A 43 15.52 -16.22 7.19
CA LEU A 43 16.70 -15.35 7.10
C LEU A 43 18.02 -16.13 7.11
N GLU A 44 18.13 -17.21 7.90
CA GLU A 44 19.30 -18.09 7.92
C GLU A 44 19.47 -18.85 6.59
N LEU A 45 18.38 -19.36 6.01
CA LEU A 45 18.39 -19.97 4.67
C LEU A 45 18.83 -18.97 3.59
N VAL A 46 18.32 -17.73 3.63
CA VAL A 46 18.71 -16.67 2.69
C VAL A 46 20.17 -16.25 2.90
N LYS A 47 20.68 -16.22 4.14
CA LYS A 47 22.11 -15.99 4.43
C LYS A 47 23.00 -17.12 3.88
N ALA A 48 22.59 -18.37 4.03
CA ALA A 48 23.37 -19.53 3.61
C ALA A 48 23.42 -19.72 2.08
N ARG A 49 22.35 -19.36 1.36
CA ARG A 49 22.22 -19.61 -0.09
C ARG A 49 22.24 -18.36 -0.98
N GLY A 50 22.06 -17.17 -0.39
CA GLY A 50 21.97 -15.91 -1.12
C GLY A 50 20.87 -15.92 -2.17
N ARG A 51 21.10 -15.22 -3.30
CA ARG A 51 20.12 -15.10 -4.40
C ARG A 51 19.78 -16.44 -5.05
N GLY A 52 20.65 -17.45 -4.92
CA GLY A 52 20.42 -18.83 -5.35
C GLY A 52 19.37 -19.59 -4.55
N ILE A 53 18.73 -18.98 -3.54
CA ILE A 53 17.57 -19.56 -2.85
C ILE A 53 16.31 -19.57 -3.73
N LEU A 54 16.18 -18.62 -4.67
CA LEU A 54 15.00 -18.48 -5.51
C LEU A 54 14.79 -19.70 -6.43
N SER A 55 15.87 -20.31 -6.92
CA SER A 55 15.80 -21.54 -7.72
C SER A 55 15.46 -22.81 -6.91
N LEU A 56 15.33 -22.69 -5.58
CA LEU A 56 14.90 -23.78 -4.70
C LEU A 56 13.39 -23.73 -4.41
N LEU A 57 12.70 -22.65 -4.79
CA LEU A 57 11.25 -22.47 -4.64
C LEU A 57 10.41 -23.27 -5.66
N THR A 58 11.00 -24.22 -6.40
CA THR A 58 10.29 -25.05 -7.40
C THR A 58 9.15 -25.91 -6.83
N LEU A 59 9.05 -26.01 -5.50
CA LEU A 59 8.01 -26.74 -4.75
C LEU A 59 6.96 -25.81 -4.12
N VAL A 60 7.07 -24.50 -4.33
CA VAL A 60 6.13 -23.47 -3.85
C VAL A 60 5.23 -23.03 -5.02
N PRO A 61 3.90 -22.91 -4.81
CA PRO A 61 2.99 -22.38 -5.84
C PRO A 61 3.37 -20.98 -6.31
N SER A 62 3.35 -20.74 -7.63
CA SER A 62 3.62 -19.41 -8.20
C SER A 62 2.41 -18.47 -8.15
N HIS A 63 1.20 -19.01 -7.97
CA HIS A 63 -0.04 -18.24 -7.85
C HIS A 63 -0.96 -18.82 -6.76
N PRO A 64 -1.65 -17.97 -5.96
CA PRO A 64 -1.43 -16.53 -5.84
C PRO A 64 -0.01 -16.21 -5.34
N PRO A 65 0.50 -14.97 -5.53
CA PRO A 65 1.88 -14.61 -5.20
C PRO A 65 2.25 -14.98 -3.75
N PRO A 66 3.14 -15.95 -3.52
CA PRO A 66 3.35 -16.51 -2.20
C PRO A 66 4.11 -15.53 -1.29
N LEU A 67 3.60 -15.29 -0.08
CA LEU A 67 4.18 -14.36 0.90
C LEU A 67 5.69 -14.56 1.15
N ILE A 68 6.16 -15.81 1.05
CA ILE A 68 7.58 -16.18 1.19
C ILE A 68 8.49 -15.44 0.20
N LEU A 69 8.04 -15.18 -1.05
CA LEU A 69 8.82 -14.44 -2.05
C LEU A 69 9.05 -12.98 -1.62
N SER A 70 8.02 -12.34 -1.06
CA SER A 70 8.14 -10.98 -0.54
C SER A 70 9.16 -10.90 0.59
N TYR A 71 9.13 -11.87 1.52
CA TYR A 71 10.12 -11.97 2.59
C TYR A 71 11.54 -12.22 2.07
N ILE A 72 11.73 -13.21 1.18
CA ILE A 72 13.05 -13.52 0.60
C ILE A 72 13.61 -12.30 -0.14
N ASN A 73 12.81 -11.64 -1.00
CA ASN A 73 13.26 -10.47 -1.74
C ASN A 73 13.61 -9.28 -0.82
N ASN A 74 12.87 -9.09 0.27
CA ASN A 74 13.19 -8.07 1.26
C ASN A 74 14.49 -8.39 2.03
N MET A 75 14.67 -9.65 2.45
CA MET A 75 15.90 -10.11 3.10
C MET A 75 17.12 -9.96 2.16
N LEU A 76 17.00 -10.37 0.90
CA LEU A 76 18.06 -10.22 -0.11
C LEU A 76 18.42 -8.76 -0.41
N LYS A 77 17.47 -7.82 -0.30
CA LYS A 77 17.73 -6.37 -0.46
C LYS A 77 18.45 -5.74 0.74
N ASN A 78 18.37 -6.35 1.93
CA ASN A 78 18.97 -5.82 3.16
C ASN A 78 20.20 -6.61 3.67
N LEU A 79 20.58 -7.70 2.99
CA LEU A 79 21.80 -8.44 3.30
C LEU A 79 23.01 -7.77 2.65
N PRO A 80 24.11 -7.54 3.40
CA PRO A 80 25.36 -7.08 2.81
C PRO A 80 25.89 -8.17 1.87
N LEU A 81 25.91 -7.87 0.57
CA LEU A 81 26.40 -8.79 -0.45
C LEU A 81 27.89 -9.05 -0.22
N LYS A 82 28.25 -10.29 0.07
CA LYS A 82 29.64 -10.74 0.04
C LYS A 82 29.99 -10.99 -1.43
N GLU A 83 30.73 -10.06 -2.04
CA GLU A 83 31.11 -10.16 -3.45
C GLU A 83 31.96 -11.42 -3.72
N GLY A 84 31.63 -12.08 -4.83
CA GLY A 84 32.23 -13.32 -5.31
C GLY A 84 31.45 -13.68 -6.57
N GLY A 85 31.82 -13.06 -7.68
CA GLY A 85 30.93 -12.91 -8.83
C GLY A 85 31.30 -13.76 -10.04
N GLU A 86 30.41 -13.73 -11.02
CA GLU A 86 30.71 -13.82 -12.45
C GLU A 86 29.76 -12.87 -13.20
N LYS A 87 30.26 -12.21 -14.24
CA LYS A 87 29.54 -11.19 -15.04
C LYS A 87 29.34 -11.68 -16.47
N LYS A 88 28.20 -11.30 -17.07
CA LYS A 88 27.94 -10.88 -18.47
C LYS A 88 26.40 -10.83 -18.64
N GLU A 89 25.74 -9.89 -19.31
CA GLU A 89 26.10 -8.65 -20.03
C GLU A 89 24.88 -7.70 -19.85
N GLU A 90 25.06 -6.41 -19.49
CA GLU A 90 25.02 -5.23 -20.38
C GLU A 90 23.68 -4.99 -21.14
N LYS A 91 23.09 -3.78 -21.21
CA LYS A 91 23.38 -2.44 -20.63
C LYS A 91 22.15 -1.51 -20.81
N GLU A 92 22.32 -0.22 -20.48
CA GLU A 92 21.37 0.93 -20.61
C GLU A 92 20.22 0.97 -19.58
N GLU A 93 19.99 2.07 -18.84
CA GLU A 93 20.83 3.27 -18.66
C GLU A 93 20.68 3.92 -17.26
N LYS A 94 21.25 5.11 -17.08
CA LYS A 94 21.69 5.68 -15.79
C LYS A 94 20.58 6.31 -14.93
N LYS A 95 20.53 5.88 -13.67
CA LYS A 95 20.73 6.70 -12.46
C LYS A 95 19.95 8.03 -12.37
N GLU A 96 18.88 8.04 -11.57
CA GLU A 96 18.79 8.95 -10.41
C GLU A 96 17.92 8.38 -9.28
N GLU A 97 17.76 9.13 -8.19
CA GLU A 97 17.57 8.55 -6.85
C GLU A 97 16.20 7.92 -6.54
N LYS A 98 16.26 6.82 -5.76
CA LYS A 98 15.36 6.51 -4.62
C LYS A 98 13.95 5.96 -4.90
N LYS A 99 13.88 4.62 -4.72
CA LYS A 99 12.77 3.86 -4.11
C LYS A 99 11.68 3.33 -5.04
N GLU A 100 12.08 2.31 -5.78
CA GLU A 100 11.23 1.28 -6.36
C GLU A 100 10.50 0.42 -5.29
N GLU A 101 9.32 -0.15 -5.53
CA GLU A 101 8.64 -0.34 -6.82
C GLU A 101 7.11 -0.53 -6.70
N LYS A 102 6.42 -0.24 -7.82
CA LYS A 102 5.16 -0.90 -8.25
C LYS A 102 5.61 -2.26 -8.81
N LYS A 103 4.89 -3.37 -8.83
CA LYS A 103 3.75 -3.56 -9.74
C LYS A 103 3.33 -5.03 -9.73
N GLU A 104 2.05 -5.29 -9.48
CA GLU A 104 1.32 -6.30 -10.25
C GLU A 104 0.14 -5.59 -10.92
N GLU A 105 0.16 -5.59 -12.25
CA GLU A 105 -1.05 -5.73 -13.05
C GLU A 105 -1.27 -7.25 -13.19
N LYS A 106 -2.45 -7.82 -13.40
CA LYS A 106 -3.60 -7.27 -14.13
C LYS A 106 -4.87 -8.09 -13.83
N LYS A 107 -5.84 -7.59 -13.03
CA LYS A 107 -7.27 -8.00 -13.12
C LYS A 107 -8.22 -7.08 -12.33
N ASN A 108 -8.54 -5.92 -12.90
CA ASN A 108 -9.93 -5.45 -13.08
C ASN A 108 -9.89 -4.09 -13.78
N GLU A 109 -9.87 -4.14 -15.11
CA GLU A 109 -10.51 -3.07 -15.87
C GLU A 109 -12.02 -3.32 -15.81
N LYS A 110 -12.82 -2.25 -15.84
CA LYS A 110 -14.31 -2.23 -15.74
C LYS A 110 -14.93 -2.42 -14.34
N THR A 111 -14.98 -1.33 -13.57
CA THR A 111 -16.19 -0.86 -12.82
C THR A 111 -16.00 0.56 -12.23
N ILE A 112 -15.97 1.59 -13.08
CA ILE A 112 -16.41 2.98 -12.75
C ILE A 112 -16.65 3.76 -14.06
N ALA A 113 -17.43 3.18 -14.98
CA ALA A 113 -17.81 3.80 -16.26
C ALA A 113 -19.10 3.19 -16.87
N ALA A 114 -20.04 2.71 -16.03
CA ALA A 114 -21.33 2.18 -16.50
C ALA A 114 -22.35 1.98 -15.36
N GLU A 115 -22.70 3.03 -14.61
CA GLU A 115 -24.01 3.06 -13.92
C GLU A 115 -24.46 4.50 -13.64
N ALA A 116 -24.75 5.22 -14.72
CA ALA A 116 -25.31 6.58 -14.67
C ALA A 116 -26.20 6.89 -15.89
N THR A 117 -26.94 5.91 -16.43
CA THR A 117 -28.18 6.14 -17.21
C THR A 117 -28.92 4.82 -17.50
N SER A 118 -29.95 4.55 -16.71
CA SER A 118 -31.26 4.09 -17.22
C SER A 118 -32.32 4.38 -16.15
N ALA A 119 -32.99 5.54 -16.26
CA ALA A 119 -34.23 5.84 -15.55
C ALA A 119 -35.41 5.11 -16.24
N PRO A 120 -36.59 5.00 -15.60
CA PRO A 120 -37.54 6.12 -15.44
C PRO A 120 -38.13 6.20 -14.00
N ALA A 121 -38.70 7.29 -13.45
CA ALA A 121 -38.87 8.71 -13.80
C ALA A 121 -38.99 9.47 -12.42
N SER A 122 -39.32 10.76 -12.21
CA SER A 122 -39.94 11.83 -13.03
C SER A 122 -39.38 13.20 -12.56
N THR A 123 -39.14 14.16 -13.45
CA THR A 123 -39.98 15.36 -13.74
C THR A 123 -40.10 16.41 -12.61
N THR A 124 -39.66 17.64 -12.96
CA THR A 124 -39.96 18.98 -12.37
C THR A 124 -39.50 19.36 -10.95
N ALA A 125 -38.54 20.28 -10.94
CA ALA A 125 -38.63 21.64 -10.37
C ALA A 125 -38.91 21.90 -8.87
N ALA A 126 -37.91 22.55 -8.26
CA ALA A 126 -38.00 23.65 -7.29
C ALA A 126 -38.54 23.40 -5.85
N ALA A 127 -38.03 24.24 -4.95
CA ALA A 127 -38.46 24.52 -3.57
C ALA A 127 -38.13 23.49 -2.44
N SER A 128 -37.13 23.88 -1.64
CA SER A 128 -37.25 24.09 -0.18
C SER A 128 -37.55 22.93 0.81
N THR A 129 -36.48 22.44 1.46
CA THR A 129 -36.40 22.25 2.95
C THR A 129 -37.15 21.03 3.57
N PRO A 130 -36.74 20.44 4.73
CA PRO A 130 -35.43 19.98 5.19
C PRO A 130 -35.40 18.49 5.71
N ALA A 131 -34.21 18.06 6.18
CA ALA A 131 -33.96 17.09 7.27
C ALA A 131 -33.78 15.57 7.01
N ALA A 132 -32.50 15.16 7.16
CA ALA A 132 -31.96 13.88 7.66
C ALA A 132 -31.93 12.60 6.78
N PRO A 133 -30.89 11.74 6.91
CA PRO A 133 -29.51 11.99 7.35
C PRO A 133 -28.43 11.56 6.32
N SER A 134 -27.53 12.50 6.00
CA SER A 134 -26.10 12.30 5.66
C SER A 134 -25.69 11.00 4.94
N THR A 135 -26.00 10.86 3.66
CA THR A 135 -25.12 10.08 2.77
C THR A 135 -23.94 10.98 2.34
N PRO A 136 -22.67 10.54 2.49
CA PRO A 136 -21.50 11.31 2.06
C PRO A 136 -21.52 11.47 0.54
N THR A 137 -22.01 12.63 0.07
CA THR A 137 -22.23 12.86 -1.36
C THR A 137 -20.88 13.09 -2.05
N PHE A 138 -20.53 12.17 -2.93
CA PHE A 138 -19.25 12.15 -3.61
C PHE A 138 -19.24 13.20 -4.73
N THR A 139 -18.70 14.38 -4.46
CA THR A 139 -18.67 15.49 -5.43
C THR A 139 -17.77 15.15 -6.64
N PRO A 140 -18.06 15.68 -7.84
CA PRO A 140 -17.20 15.45 -9.02
C PRO A 140 -15.77 15.97 -8.81
N GLU A 141 -15.59 17.00 -7.98
CA GLU A 141 -14.29 17.51 -7.57
C GLU A 141 -13.51 16.48 -6.72
N LEU A 142 -14.17 15.85 -5.74
CA LEU A 142 -13.57 14.78 -4.94
C LEU A 142 -13.20 13.56 -5.82
N VAL A 143 -14.01 13.22 -6.83
CA VAL A 143 -13.65 12.18 -7.84
C VAL A 143 -12.39 12.57 -8.60
N ALA A 144 -12.31 13.81 -9.10
CA ALA A 144 -11.15 14.28 -9.84
C ALA A 144 -9.86 14.21 -9.00
N ILE A 145 -9.93 14.68 -7.75
CA ILE A 145 -8.83 14.62 -6.78
C ILE A 145 -8.41 13.18 -6.50
N LEU A 146 -9.35 12.26 -6.24
CA LEU A 146 -9.02 10.86 -5.92
C LEU A 146 -8.49 10.10 -7.14
N LYS A 147 -8.99 10.40 -8.34
CA LYS A 147 -8.42 9.91 -9.62
C LYS A 147 -7.00 10.44 -9.85
N GLN A 148 -6.71 11.67 -9.41
CA GLN A 148 -5.36 12.26 -9.44
C GLN A 148 -4.43 11.64 -8.39
N ILE A 149 -4.96 11.18 -7.24
CA ILE A 149 -4.21 10.41 -6.23
C ILE A 149 -3.88 9.00 -6.75
N GLY A 150 -4.77 8.37 -7.53
CA GLY A 150 -4.52 7.07 -8.16
C GLY A 150 -3.42 7.08 -9.23
N GLN A 151 -3.04 8.27 -9.73
CA GLN A 151 -1.96 8.46 -10.70
C GLN A 151 -0.64 8.76 -9.99
N LYS A 152 0.42 8.00 -10.32
CA LYS A 152 1.72 8.01 -9.61
C LYS A 152 2.43 9.38 -9.66
N GLU A 153 2.36 10.05 -10.81
CA GLU A 153 2.94 11.38 -11.05
C GLU A 153 2.32 12.44 -10.13
N THR A 154 0.99 12.42 -10.04
CA THR A 154 0.19 13.50 -9.45
C THR A 154 -0.27 13.20 -8.03
N THR A 155 0.20 12.11 -7.42
CA THR A 155 -0.28 11.65 -6.10
C THR A 155 -0.09 12.70 -5.00
N SER A 156 1.07 13.36 -4.96
CA SER A 156 1.38 14.42 -3.99
C SER A 156 0.52 15.67 -4.17
N ALA A 157 0.31 16.10 -5.43
CA ALA A 157 -0.56 17.21 -5.77
C ALA A 157 -2.03 16.89 -5.43
N GLY A 158 -2.49 15.67 -5.74
CA GLY A 158 -3.84 15.20 -5.41
C GLY A 158 -4.08 15.16 -3.90
N LEU A 159 -3.12 14.66 -3.11
CA LEU A 159 -3.23 14.67 -1.65
C LEU A 159 -3.30 16.10 -1.07
N LYS A 160 -2.57 17.06 -1.66
CA LYS A 160 -2.65 18.47 -1.25
C LYS A 160 -3.98 19.11 -1.65
N ALA A 161 -4.50 18.79 -2.83
CA ALA A 161 -5.84 19.20 -3.26
C ALA A 161 -6.93 18.60 -2.34
N LEU A 162 -6.78 17.33 -1.93
CA LEU A 162 -7.68 16.67 -0.99
C LEU A 162 -7.70 17.33 0.39
N TRP A 163 -6.53 17.73 0.91
CA TRP A 163 -6.44 18.50 2.16
C TRP A 163 -7.09 19.88 2.03
N LYS A 164 -6.91 20.58 0.90
CA LYS A 164 -7.58 21.85 0.65
C LYS A 164 -9.10 21.66 0.56
N TYR A 165 -9.55 20.67 -0.20
CA TYR A 165 -10.97 20.31 -0.33
C TYR A 165 -11.60 19.97 1.03
N LYS A 166 -10.90 19.20 1.88
CA LYS A 166 -11.29 18.93 3.28
C LYS A 166 -11.55 20.23 4.05
N LYS A 167 -10.63 21.20 3.96
CA LYS A 167 -10.69 22.48 4.68
C LYS A 167 -11.73 23.45 4.12
N ASP A 168 -11.92 23.46 2.79
CA ASP A 168 -12.87 24.34 2.11
C ASP A 168 -14.33 23.87 2.27
N ASN A 169 -14.55 22.57 2.53
CA ASN A 169 -15.88 21.96 2.71
C ASN A 169 -16.19 21.59 4.18
N ASP A 170 -15.34 22.00 5.13
CA ASP A 170 -15.44 21.73 6.57
C ASP A 170 -15.68 20.23 6.93
N ILE A 171 -14.99 19.34 6.21
CA ILE A 171 -15.16 17.89 6.37
C ILE A 171 -14.16 17.37 7.42
N ASP A 172 -14.57 17.15 8.67
CA ASP A 172 -13.66 16.64 9.70
C ASP A 172 -13.09 15.24 9.38
N ASP A 173 -13.91 14.33 8.86
CA ASP A 173 -13.52 12.96 8.51
C ASP A 173 -13.84 12.60 7.05
N LEU A 174 -12.81 12.14 6.33
CA LEU A 174 -12.93 11.64 4.97
C LEU A 174 -13.28 10.14 4.91
N SER A 175 -13.12 9.39 6.01
CA SER A 175 -13.35 7.95 6.05
C SER A 175 -14.68 7.49 5.43
N PRO A 176 -15.86 8.12 5.71
CA PRO A 176 -17.12 7.71 5.09
C PRO A 176 -17.18 7.99 3.57
N TYR A 177 -16.43 8.98 3.07
CA TYR A 177 -16.31 9.23 1.62
C TYR A 177 -15.36 8.21 0.95
N LEU A 178 -14.36 7.72 1.69
CA LEU A 178 -13.36 6.77 1.20
C LEU A 178 -13.80 5.30 1.33
N GLU A 179 -14.94 5.01 1.97
CA GLU A 179 -15.44 3.65 2.20
C GLU A 179 -15.79 2.91 0.90
N ARG A 180 -16.19 3.65 -0.15
CA ARG A 180 -16.42 3.10 -1.50
C ARG A 180 -15.13 2.72 -2.26
N LEU A 181 -13.95 3.04 -1.71
CA LEU A 181 -12.65 2.75 -2.30
C LEU A 181 -12.05 1.48 -1.68
N SER A 182 -11.04 0.90 -2.34
CA SER A 182 -10.33 -0.25 -1.77
C SER A 182 -9.63 0.14 -0.47
N GLU A 183 -9.64 -0.77 0.51
CA GLU A 183 -9.07 -0.53 1.83
C GLU A 183 -7.59 -0.12 1.78
N ASN A 184 -6.81 -0.74 0.89
CA ASN A 184 -5.41 -0.35 0.64
C ASN A 184 -5.27 1.11 0.22
N PHE A 185 -6.19 1.60 -0.62
CA PHE A 185 -6.17 2.98 -1.12
C PHE A 185 -6.70 3.97 -0.08
N ARG A 186 -7.77 3.61 0.66
CA ARG A 186 -8.27 4.34 1.84
C ARG A 186 -7.15 4.53 2.87
N ASN A 187 -6.50 3.45 3.28
CA ASN A 187 -5.43 3.48 4.28
C ASN A 187 -4.18 4.23 3.78
N TYR A 188 -3.87 4.14 2.49
CA TYR A 188 -2.83 4.97 1.86
C TYR A 188 -3.16 6.47 1.97
N ILE A 189 -4.37 6.86 1.58
CA ILE A 189 -4.84 8.25 1.62
C ILE A 189 -4.82 8.78 3.05
N LEU A 190 -5.46 8.09 4.01
CA LEU A 190 -5.54 8.52 5.41
C LEU A 190 -4.15 8.71 6.02
N ARG A 191 -3.23 7.74 5.81
CA ARG A 191 -1.85 7.85 6.31
C ARG A 191 -1.08 9.02 5.69
N LYS A 192 -1.29 9.28 4.40
CA LYS A 192 -0.62 10.37 3.68
C LYS A 192 -1.20 11.73 4.01
N LEU A 193 -2.51 11.83 4.17
CA LEU A 193 -3.24 13.03 4.54
C LEU A 193 -2.85 13.47 5.97
N LYS A 194 -2.84 12.53 6.93
CA LYS A 194 -2.35 12.78 8.29
C LYS A 194 -0.90 13.28 8.30
N ALA A 195 0.01 12.62 7.57
CA ALA A 195 1.40 13.03 7.48
C ALA A 195 1.62 14.39 6.76
N LEU A 196 0.67 14.87 5.96
CA LEU A 196 0.68 16.23 5.40
C LEU A 196 0.12 17.24 6.40
N GLU A 197 -0.96 16.90 7.10
CA GLU A 197 -1.59 17.74 8.11
C GLU A 197 -0.63 18.01 9.28
N ASP A 198 0.04 16.98 9.80
CA ASP A 198 1.05 17.09 10.86
C ASP A 198 2.20 18.02 10.42
N ARG A 199 2.58 17.97 9.13
CA ARG A 199 3.68 18.76 8.56
C ARG A 199 3.33 20.24 8.34
N GLU A 200 2.11 20.54 7.90
CA GLU A 200 1.65 21.93 7.80
C GLU A 200 1.38 22.51 9.21
N LYS A 201 0.86 21.73 10.16
CA LYS A 201 0.75 22.14 11.58
C LYS A 201 2.11 22.49 12.19
N GLU A 202 3.13 21.65 11.99
CA GLU A 202 4.50 21.94 12.45
C GLU A 202 5.07 23.20 11.80
N ARG A 203 4.69 23.49 10.55
CA ARG A 203 5.10 24.70 9.81
C ARG A 203 4.41 25.95 10.33
N GLU A 204 3.10 25.91 10.55
CA GLU A 204 2.32 27.00 11.15
C GLU A 204 2.81 27.32 12.57
N GLU A 205 3.11 26.29 13.37
CA GLU A 205 3.67 26.45 14.72
C GLU A 205 5.06 27.13 14.70
N LYS A 206 5.95 26.71 13.79
CA LYS A 206 7.25 27.35 13.58
C LYS A 206 7.11 28.80 13.13
N GLU A 207 6.12 29.13 12.31
CA GLU A 207 5.86 30.51 11.89
C GLU A 207 5.32 31.37 13.04
N ARG A 208 4.39 30.85 13.86
CA ARG A 208 3.91 31.52 15.07
C ARG A 208 5.06 31.82 16.04
N LYS A 209 5.87 30.81 16.38
CA LYS A 209 7.06 30.97 17.25
C LYS A 209 8.09 31.95 16.69
N LYS A 210 8.17 32.10 15.35
CA LYS A 210 9.04 33.11 14.71
C LYS A 210 8.47 34.53 14.77
N LYS A 211 7.14 34.69 14.73
CA LYS A 211 6.45 35.99 14.90
C LYS A 211 6.41 36.46 16.35
N GLU A 212 6.36 35.54 17.30
CA GLU A 212 6.35 35.82 18.75
C GLU A 212 7.75 36.15 19.31
N LYS A 213 8.81 35.80 18.58
CA LYS A 213 10.21 36.05 18.92
C LYS A 213 10.84 37.22 18.13
N LYS A 214 10.02 38.07 17.52
CA LYS A 214 10.44 39.24 16.73
C LYS A 214 9.64 40.47 17.14
#